data_AF-A0A946VE27-F1
#
_entry.id   AF-A0A946VE27-F1
#
_cell.length_a   1.000
_cell.length_b   1.000
_cell.length_c   1.000
_cell.angle_alpha   90.00
_cell.angle_beta   90.00
_cell.angle_gamma   90.00
#
_symmetry.space_group_name_H-M   'P 1'
#
loop_
_entity.id
_entity.type
_entity.pdbx_description
1 polymer ?
#
loop_
_entity_poly.entity_id
_entity_poly.type
_entity_poly.pdbx_seq_one_letter_code
_entity_poly.pdbx_strand_id
1 'polypeptide(L)'
;HGVLYSKNEHETPCDNGDIEWVIMQMLYWDDYERIDGRWYFRRRLPCYWYATDLNKPPVGEQKMRWPDREHYDGAWHELWPSWQEFWANPPQGDAPGVAAPAPIGEFLNRMRRSSDVPKIRIR
;
A
#
# COMPACT_ATOMS: atom_id res chain seq x y z
N HIS A 1 4.95 -5.52 14.14
CA HIS A 1 4.88 -4.83 12.85
C HIS A 1 4.26 -3.45 13.01
N GLY A 2 4.57 -2.52 12.13
CA GLY A 2 3.96 -1.19 12.04
C GLY A 2 3.52 -0.88 10.61
N VAL A 3 2.56 0.03 10.48
CA VAL A 3 2.09 0.56 9.20
C VAL A 3 2.29 2.06 9.21
N LEU A 4 2.96 2.58 8.19
CA LEU A 4 3.14 4.01 7.98
C LEU A 4 2.58 4.39 6.62
N TYR A 5 1.60 5.30 6.58
CA TYR A 5 1.12 5.86 5.32
C TYR A 5 2.05 6.96 4.83
N SER A 6 2.28 7.00 3.52
CA SER A 6 3.19 7.97 2.90
C SER A 6 2.61 8.47 1.57
N LYS A 7 2.51 9.79 1.46
CA LYS A 7 2.21 10.49 0.22
C LYS A 7 3.49 11.18 -0.24
N ASN A 8 3.85 10.99 -1.50
CA ASN A 8 5.08 11.50 -2.09
C ASN A 8 4.75 12.21 -3.40
N GLU A 9 5.57 13.19 -3.77
CA GLU A 9 5.44 13.97 -4.99
C GLU A 9 6.83 14.01 -5.63
N HIS A 10 6.93 13.61 -6.90
CA HIS A 10 8.19 13.47 -7.62
C HIS A 10 8.15 14.29 -8.90
N GLU A 11 9.10 15.20 -9.06
CA GLU A 11 9.43 15.79 -10.34
C GLU A 11 10.17 14.76 -11.19
N THR A 12 9.57 14.30 -12.29
CA THR A 12 10.10 13.18 -13.09
C THR A 12 10.25 13.61 -14.56
N PRO A 13 11.48 13.65 -15.09
CA PRO A 13 11.70 13.91 -16.52
C PRO A 13 11.08 12.83 -17.41
N CYS A 14 10.58 13.24 -18.57
CA CYS A 14 10.04 12.37 -19.60
C CYS A 14 10.98 12.30 -20.80
N ASP A 15 10.92 11.20 -21.56
CA ASP A 15 11.77 10.99 -22.74
C ASP A 15 11.57 12.05 -23.85
N ASN A 16 10.40 12.68 -23.89
CA ASN A 16 10.07 13.76 -24.83
C ASN A 16 10.59 15.14 -24.41
N GLY A 17 11.28 15.24 -23.27
CA GLY A 17 11.79 16.50 -22.71
C GLY A 17 10.84 17.24 -21.78
N ASP A 18 9.61 16.73 -21.58
CA ASP A 18 8.68 17.28 -20.60
C ASP A 18 9.02 16.81 -19.17
N ILE A 19 8.30 17.35 -18.19
CA ILE A 19 8.38 16.96 -16.77
C ILE A 19 6.98 16.62 -16.28
N GLU A 20 6.81 15.42 -15.73
CA GLU A 20 5.59 15.01 -15.04
C GLU A 20 5.76 15.16 -13.53
N TRP A 21 4.71 15.60 -12.84
CA TRP A 21 4.63 15.67 -11.39
C TRP A 21 3.92 14.43 -10.88
N VAL A 22 4.68 13.38 -10.58
CA VAL A 22 4.13 12.09 -10.16
C VAL A 22 3.73 12.15 -8.70
N ILE A 23 2.42 12.09 -8.45
CA ILE A 23 1.86 11.88 -7.11
C ILE A 23 1.81 10.38 -6.80
N MET A 24 2.30 10.01 -5.62
CA MET A 24 2.36 8.62 -5.19
C MET A 24 1.77 8.45 -3.80
N GLN A 25 0.81 7.54 -3.66
CA GLN A 25 0.31 7.09 -2.37
C GLN A 25 0.76 5.66 -2.14
N MET A 26 1.33 5.44 -0.97
CA MET A 26 1.84 4.13 -0.56
C MET A 26 1.74 3.99 0.95
N LEU A 27 2.00 2.77 1.42
CA LEU A 27 2.28 2.51 2.82
C LEU A 27 3.61 1.78 2.93
N TYR A 28 4.21 1.87 4.10
CA TYR A 28 5.31 1.03 4.50
C TYR A 28 4.82 0.02 5.53
N TRP A 29 5.12 -1.25 5.29
CA TRP A 29 5.04 -2.30 6.29
C TRP A 29 6.40 -2.47 6.94
N ASP A 30 6.49 -2.09 8.21
CA ASP A 30 7.74 -2.04 8.96
C ASP A 30 7.83 -3.16 9.99
N ASP A 31 8.99 -3.79 10.03
CA ASP A 31 9.36 -4.77 11.04
C ASP A 31 10.21 -4.09 12.10
N TYR A 32 9.85 -4.33 13.37
CA TYR A 32 10.57 -3.82 14.52
C TYR A 32 10.92 -5.00 15.43
N GLU A 33 12.07 -4.91 16.07
CA GLU A 33 12.55 -5.89 17.04
C GLU A 33 12.87 -5.18 18.35
N ARG A 34 12.55 -5.82 19.47
CA ARG A 34 12.87 -5.30 20.80
C ARG A 34 14.09 -6.03 21.35
N ILE A 35 15.19 -5.31 21.53
CA ILE A 35 16.46 -5.82 22.05
C ILE A 35 16.77 -5.04 23.33
N ASP A 36 16.98 -5.75 24.44
CA ASP A 36 17.26 -5.18 25.77
C ASP A 36 16.29 -4.05 26.16
N GLY A 37 15.00 -4.29 25.91
CA GLY A 37 13.92 -3.35 26.25
C GLY A 37 13.73 -2.20 25.27
N ARG A 38 14.61 -2.00 24.28
CA ARG A 38 14.54 -0.93 23.28
C ARG A 38 14.08 -1.44 21.91
N TRP A 39 13.24 -0.67 21.23
CA TRP A 39 12.76 -0.99 19.89
C TRP A 39 13.73 -0.51 18.82
N TYR A 40 13.98 -1.37 17.83
CA TYR A 40 14.82 -1.10 16.68
C TYR A 40 14.05 -1.39 15.39
N PHE A 41 14.23 -0.53 14.40
CA PHE A 41 13.79 -0.78 13.04
C PHE A 41 14.63 -1.90 12.42
N ARG A 42 13.99 -2.85 11.75
CA ARG A 42 14.66 -4.00 11.11
C ARG A 42 14.57 -3.94 9.60
N ARG A 43 13.37 -3.73 9.08
CA ARG A 43 13.10 -3.78 7.65
C ARG A 43 11.85 -2.98 7.33
N ARG A 44 11.82 -2.43 6.12
CA ARG A 44 10.69 -1.73 5.52
C ARG A 44 10.32 -2.38 4.20
N LEU A 45 9.02 -2.56 4.00
CA LEU A 45 8.45 -3.05 2.77
C LEU A 45 7.53 -1.98 2.16
N PRO A 46 7.90 -1.37 1.03
CA PRO A 46 7.09 -0.34 0.37
C PRO A 46 5.93 -0.95 -0.43
N CYS A 47 4.68 -0.74 -0.01
CA CYS A 47 3.50 -1.21 -0.74
C CYS A 47 2.80 -0.02 -1.43
N TYR A 48 2.97 0.05 -2.75
CA TYR A 48 2.40 1.13 -3.57
C TYR A 48 0.92 0.92 -3.84
N TRP A 49 0.12 2.00 -3.73
CA TRP A 49 -1.27 2.01 -4.16
C TRP A 49 -1.43 2.63 -5.56
N TYR A 50 -0.78 3.77 -5.77
CA TYR A 50 -0.67 4.40 -7.09
C TYR A 50 0.56 5.31 -7.15
N ALA A 51 1.05 5.55 -8.36
CA ALA A 51 2.01 6.59 -8.71
C ALA A 51 1.65 7.09 -10.12
N THR A 52 1.14 8.31 -10.26
CA THR A 52 0.64 8.84 -11.54
C THR A 52 0.91 10.33 -11.63
N ASP A 53 1.03 10.89 -12.84
CA ASP A 53 1.07 12.35 -13.01
C ASP A 53 -0.15 13.04 -12.36
N LEU A 54 0.09 14.20 -11.75
CA LEU A 54 -0.89 15.01 -11.05
C LEU A 54 -2.11 15.36 -11.92
N ASN A 55 -1.91 15.58 -13.23
CA ASN A 55 -2.96 15.94 -14.16
C ASN A 55 -3.68 14.72 -14.76
N LYS A 56 -3.19 13.50 -14.48
CA LYS A 56 -3.73 12.23 -14.97
C LYS A 56 -4.11 11.35 -13.76
N PRO A 57 -5.26 11.61 -13.11
CA PRO A 57 -5.61 11.03 -11.82
C PRO A 57 -5.61 9.49 -11.82
N PRO A 58 -5.38 8.82 -10.67
CA PRO A 58 -5.18 7.36 -10.55
C PRO A 58 -6.50 6.55 -10.65
N VAL A 59 -7.23 6.75 -11.73
CA VAL A 59 -8.43 6.01 -12.15
C VAL A 59 -8.03 4.86 -13.09
N GLY A 60 -8.82 3.79 -13.11
CA GLY A 60 -8.56 2.59 -13.91
C GLY A 60 -7.71 1.53 -13.17
N GLU A 61 -7.36 0.46 -13.88
CA GLU A 61 -6.67 -0.70 -13.32
C GLU A 61 -5.16 -0.46 -13.13
N GLN A 62 -4.50 0.17 -14.10
CA GLN A 62 -3.06 0.43 -14.07
C GLN A 62 -2.73 1.73 -13.35
N LYS A 63 -2.40 1.63 -12.07
CA LYS A 63 -2.20 2.78 -11.18
C LYS A 63 -0.74 3.14 -10.92
N MET A 64 0.22 2.32 -11.34
CA MET A 64 1.64 2.71 -11.36
C MET A 64 2.01 3.13 -12.79
N ARG A 65 1.97 4.43 -13.03
CA ARG A 65 2.22 5.08 -14.32
C ARG A 65 3.31 6.12 -14.14
N TRP A 66 4.53 5.64 -14.16
CA TRP A 66 5.72 6.49 -14.20
C TRP A 66 6.06 6.77 -15.67
N PRO A 67 6.50 7.98 -16.02
CA PRO A 67 6.82 8.32 -17.41
C PRO A 67 8.05 7.59 -17.96
N ASP A 68 8.92 7.07 -17.09
CA ASP A 68 10.22 6.51 -17.42
C ASP A 68 10.25 4.96 -17.48
N ARG A 69 9.09 4.29 -17.42
CA ARG A 69 9.01 2.81 -17.40
C ARG A 69 7.62 2.29 -17.75
N GLU A 70 7.54 0.99 -18.02
CA GLU A 70 6.26 0.30 -18.20
C GLU A 70 5.39 0.33 -16.95
N HIS A 71 4.07 0.33 -17.17
CA HIS A 71 3.10 0.24 -16.09
C HIS A 71 3.21 -1.10 -15.34
N TYR A 72 2.97 -1.07 -14.05
CA TYR A 72 3.00 -2.26 -13.20
C TYR A 72 1.99 -2.18 -12.05
N ASP A 73 1.79 -3.29 -11.35
CA ASP A 73 0.91 -3.34 -10.19
C ASP A 73 1.64 -2.98 -8.90
N GLY A 74 0.95 -2.22 -8.05
CA GLY A 74 1.40 -1.96 -6.69
C GLY A 74 0.99 -3.10 -5.75
N ALA A 75 1.76 -3.30 -4.68
CA ALA A 75 1.50 -4.38 -3.71
C ALA A 75 0.57 -3.98 -2.55
N TRP A 76 -0.10 -2.82 -2.62
CA TRP A 76 -0.94 -2.32 -1.52
C TRP A 76 -2.06 -3.30 -1.16
N HIS A 77 -2.85 -3.75 -2.15
CA HIS A 77 -3.98 -4.65 -1.88
C HIS A 77 -3.49 -6.05 -1.50
N GLU A 78 -2.42 -6.54 -2.13
CA GLU A 78 -1.83 -7.86 -1.84
C GLU A 78 -1.31 -7.98 -0.40
N LEU A 79 -0.93 -6.86 0.22
CA LEU A 79 -0.52 -6.87 1.63
C LEU A 79 -1.66 -7.34 2.54
N TRP A 80 -2.92 -7.12 2.16
CA TRP A 80 -4.10 -7.31 3.01
C TRP A 80 -4.98 -8.45 2.47
N PRO A 81 -4.83 -9.70 2.97
CA PRO A 81 -5.77 -10.78 2.64
C PRO A 81 -7.23 -10.42 2.92
N SER A 82 -7.47 -9.61 3.96
CA SER A 82 -8.81 -9.11 4.28
C SER A 82 -9.46 -8.28 3.15
N TRP A 83 -8.65 -7.67 2.27
CA TRP A 83 -9.14 -6.98 1.08
C TRP A 83 -9.76 -7.95 0.07
N GLN A 84 -9.02 -9.01 -0.28
CA GLN A 84 -9.53 -10.04 -1.19
C GLN A 84 -10.76 -10.75 -0.59
N GLU A 85 -10.72 -11.10 0.70
CA GLU A 85 -11.86 -11.70 1.41
C GLU A 85 -13.12 -10.84 1.34
N PHE A 86 -12.99 -9.53 1.55
CA PHE A 86 -14.10 -8.58 1.49
C PHE A 86 -14.74 -8.57 0.09
N TRP A 87 -13.94 -8.47 -0.96
CA TRP A 87 -14.46 -8.45 -2.33
C TRP A 87 -14.99 -9.80 -2.81
N ALA A 88 -14.47 -10.91 -2.27
CA ALA A 88 -15.00 -12.24 -2.52
C ALA A 88 -16.35 -12.48 -1.81
N ASN A 89 -16.57 -11.83 -0.66
CA ASN A 89 -17.77 -11.98 0.16
C ASN A 89 -18.29 -10.61 0.62
N PRO A 90 -18.77 -9.77 -0.31
CA PRO A 90 -19.24 -8.44 0.04
C PRO A 90 -20.45 -8.54 0.99
N PRO A 91 -20.60 -7.61 1.96
CA PRO A 91 -21.74 -7.58 2.85
C PRO A 91 -23.05 -7.57 2.06
N GLN A 92 -24.03 -8.39 2.48
CA GLN A 92 -25.36 -8.46 1.87
C GLN A 92 -26.43 -7.99 2.85
N GLY A 93 -27.58 -7.54 2.33
CA GLY A 93 -28.76 -7.24 3.13
C GLY A 93 -28.59 -6.06 4.08
N ASP A 94 -28.96 -6.27 5.35
CA ASP A 94 -28.97 -5.28 6.44
C ASP A 94 -27.66 -5.26 7.25
N ALA A 95 -26.59 -5.86 6.71
CA ALA A 95 -25.29 -5.83 7.35
C ALA A 95 -24.86 -4.40 7.69
N PRO A 96 -24.24 -4.16 8.86
CA PRO A 96 -23.82 -2.83 9.26
C PRO A 96 -22.80 -2.28 8.25
N GLY A 97 -23.00 -1.02 7.82
CA GLY A 97 -22.13 -0.36 6.84
C GLY A 97 -20.69 -0.17 7.30
N VAL A 98 -20.42 -0.33 8.60
CA VAL A 98 -19.08 -0.30 9.20
C VAL A 98 -18.98 -1.44 10.22
N ALA A 99 -17.94 -2.25 10.12
CA ALA A 99 -17.67 -3.32 11.09
C ALA A 99 -17.25 -2.73 12.46
N ALA A 100 -17.51 -3.48 13.54
CA ALA A 100 -16.99 -3.13 14.85
C ALA A 100 -15.44 -3.04 14.82
N PRO A 101 -14.84 -2.07 15.52
CA PRO A 101 -13.40 -1.88 15.52
C PRO A 101 -12.66 -3.10 16.10
N ALA A 102 -11.44 -3.33 15.64
CA ALA A 102 -10.56 -4.33 16.24
C ALA A 102 -10.21 -3.94 17.69
N PRO A 103 -10.03 -4.92 18.60
CA PRO A 103 -9.42 -4.66 19.90
C PRO A 103 -8.05 -3.98 19.75
N ILE A 104 -7.61 -3.28 20.79
CA ILE A 104 -6.30 -2.64 20.81
C ILE A 104 -5.20 -3.68 20.54
N GLY A 105 -4.27 -3.36 19.64
CA GLY A 105 -3.19 -4.27 19.23
C GLY A 105 -3.57 -5.33 18.19
N GLU A 106 -4.86 -5.57 17.93
CA GLU A 106 -5.31 -6.63 17.02
C GLU A 106 -5.59 -6.16 15.58
N PHE A 107 -5.51 -4.85 15.33
CA PHE A 107 -5.81 -4.30 14.00
C PHE A 107 -4.95 -4.96 12.90
N LEU A 108 -3.63 -5.01 13.08
CA LEU A 108 -2.73 -5.57 12.07
C LEU A 108 -2.91 -7.07 11.90
N ASN A 109 -3.11 -7.82 13.00
CA ASN A 109 -3.37 -9.25 12.95
C ASN A 109 -4.66 -9.56 12.18
N ARG A 110 -5.73 -8.80 12.44
CA ARG A 110 -7.00 -8.96 11.73
C ARG A 110 -6.87 -8.65 10.25
N MET A 111 -6.23 -7.54 9.88
CA MET A 111 -6.08 -7.15 8.48
C MET A 111 -5.15 -8.10 7.69
N ARG A 112 -4.11 -8.64 8.34
CA ARG A 112 -3.12 -9.52 7.71
C ARG A 112 -3.45 -11.00 7.77
N ARG A 113 -4.38 -11.42 8.64
CA ARG A 113 -4.69 -12.85 8.89
C ARG A 113 -3.45 -13.70 9.17
N SER A 114 -2.42 -13.13 9.79
CA SER A 114 -1.09 -13.76 9.98
C SER A 114 -0.43 -14.28 8.69
N SER A 115 -0.83 -13.77 7.52
CA SER A 115 -0.28 -14.19 6.23
C SER A 115 1.14 -13.67 6.00
N ASP A 116 1.88 -14.28 5.07
CA ASP A 116 3.22 -13.83 4.69
C ASP A 116 3.20 -12.45 4.02
N VAL A 117 4.34 -11.75 4.03
CA VAL A 117 4.46 -10.45 3.34
C VAL A 117 4.51 -10.68 1.82
N PRO A 118 3.85 -9.81 1.01
CA PRO A 118 3.88 -9.95 -0.45
C PRO A 118 5.30 -9.77 -0.99
N LYS A 119 5.60 -10.41 -2.12
CA LYS A 119 6.86 -10.23 -2.84
C LYS A 119 6.77 -8.95 -3.66
N ILE A 120 7.50 -7.92 -3.25
CA ILE A 120 7.51 -6.63 -3.94
C ILE A 120 8.74 -6.53 -4.82
N ARG A 121 8.54 -6.08 -6.07
CA ARG A 121 9.63 -5.59 -6.91
C ARG A 121 10.19 -4.32 -6.29
N ILE A 122 11.34 -4.46 -5.64
CA ILE A 122 12.16 -3.32 -5.23
C ILE A 122 13.04 -2.95 -6.42
N ARG A 123 13.23 -1.64 -6.63
CA ARG A 123 14.09 -1.07 -7.67
C ARG A 123 15.53 -1.58 -7.54
#